data_AF-A0A353LQ56-F1
#
_entry.id   AF-A0A353LQ56-F1
#
_cell.length_a   1.000
_cell.length_b   1.000
_cell.length_c   1.000
_cell.angle_alpha   90.00
_cell.angle_beta   90.00
_cell.angle_gamma   90.00
#
_symmetry.space_group_name_H-M   'P 1'
#
loop_
_entity.id
_entity.type
_entity.pdbx_description
1 polymer ?
#
loop_
_entity_poly.entity_id
_entity_poly.type
_entity_poly.pdbx_seq_one_letter_code
_entity_poly.pdbx_strand_id
1 'polypeptide(L)'
;MIRNISAAGLGLLLLLAPGLATAQLANDPTADITALQTEWAHINYEVRDQSAQEDQMKALADRAATVTARYPDQAPPKIWEAIILSSYAGMKGGIGALGLVKHARQLLLEAEKIDATAMDGSIYTTLGSLYYQVPGWPLGFGNHRKARAYLEQARALNPDGIDPNYFYGDLLIEDG
;
A
#
# COMPACT_ATOMS: atom_id res chain seq x y z
N MET A 1 76.02 -28.35 34.57
CA MET A 1 76.57 -28.00 33.25
C MET A 1 75.48 -28.27 32.20
N ILE A 2 74.95 -27.18 31.60
CA ILE A 2 74.39 -27.04 30.23
C ILE A 2 73.20 -27.92 29.75
N ARG A 3 72.03 -27.25 29.69
CA ARG A 3 70.94 -27.19 28.67
C ARG A 3 70.61 -28.41 27.79
N ASN A 4 69.31 -28.70 27.67
CA ASN A 4 68.61 -28.65 26.37
C ASN A 4 67.09 -28.42 26.52
N ILE A 5 66.58 -27.50 25.69
CA ILE A 5 65.18 -27.15 25.49
C ILE A 5 64.63 -28.05 24.38
N SER A 6 63.39 -28.53 24.49
CA SER A 6 62.60 -28.93 23.33
C SER A 6 61.12 -28.65 23.61
N ALA A 7 60.57 -27.73 22.82
CA ALA A 7 59.17 -27.39 22.73
C ALA A 7 58.46 -28.33 21.74
N ALA A 8 57.25 -28.77 22.07
CA ALA A 8 56.20 -29.28 21.15
C ALA A 8 55.00 -29.70 22.01
N GLY A 9 53.74 -29.36 21.76
CA GLY A 9 53.09 -28.52 20.77
C GLY A 9 51.62 -28.43 21.20
N LEU A 10 51.07 -27.22 21.33
CA LEU A 10 49.66 -26.97 21.58
C LEU A 10 48.95 -26.88 20.23
N GLY A 11 48.26 -27.94 19.83
CA GLY A 11 47.38 -27.94 18.66
C GLY A 11 45.93 -27.77 19.09
N LEU A 12 45.47 -26.53 19.27
CA LEU A 12 44.03 -26.22 19.37
C LEU A 12 43.53 -25.87 17.96
N LEU A 13 43.00 -26.86 17.25
CA LEU A 13 42.29 -26.67 15.99
C LEU A 13 40.91 -26.05 16.28
N LEU A 14 40.82 -24.72 16.20
CA LEU A 14 39.58 -23.98 16.09
C LEU A 14 38.96 -24.27 14.70
N LEU A 15 37.97 -25.16 14.68
CA LEU A 15 37.08 -25.34 13.54
C LEU A 15 36.23 -24.07 13.38
N LEU A 16 36.70 -23.14 12.54
CA LEU A 16 35.86 -22.07 12.00
C LEU A 16 34.83 -22.72 11.06
N ALA A 17 33.61 -22.94 11.55
CA ALA A 17 32.47 -23.18 10.68
C ALA A 17 32.17 -21.87 9.93
N PRO A 18 32.22 -21.83 8.58
CA PRO A 18 31.71 -20.69 7.85
C PRO A 18 30.20 -20.64 8.07
N GLY A 19 29.75 -19.65 8.85
CA GLY A 19 28.35 -19.31 8.93
C GLY A 19 27.87 -18.94 7.54
N LEU A 20 27.05 -19.81 6.93
CA LEU A 20 26.27 -19.48 5.74
C LEU A 20 25.30 -18.36 6.14
N ALA A 21 25.72 -17.11 6.00
CA ALA A 21 24.82 -15.99 5.94
C ALA A 21 24.01 -16.17 4.64
N THR A 22 22.84 -16.80 4.74
CA THR A 22 21.84 -16.69 3.68
C THR A 22 21.52 -15.21 3.55
N ALA A 23 22.02 -14.59 2.48
CA ALA A 23 21.54 -13.28 2.07
C ALA A 23 20.04 -13.46 1.80
N GLN A 24 19.22 -13.06 2.76
CA GLN A 24 17.79 -12.95 2.57
C GLN A 24 17.63 -11.90 1.47
N LEU A 25 17.36 -12.33 0.24
CA LEU A 25 16.98 -11.40 -0.82
C LEU A 25 15.82 -10.59 -0.26
N ALA A 26 16.04 -9.29 -0.08
CA ALA A 26 14.98 -8.39 0.36
C ALA A 26 13.82 -8.59 -0.63
N ASN A 27 12.68 -9.06 -0.12
CA ASN A 27 11.48 -9.24 -0.92
C ASN A 27 10.90 -7.84 -1.20
N ASP A 28 11.53 -7.11 -2.11
CA ASP A 28 11.22 -5.72 -2.44
C ASP A 28 10.08 -5.65 -3.48
N PRO A 29 8.95 -5.00 -3.16
CA PRO A 29 7.81 -4.88 -4.08
C PRO A 29 7.94 -3.72 -5.09
N THR A 30 9.03 -2.94 -5.05
CA THR A 30 9.16 -1.68 -5.82
C THR A 30 8.87 -1.85 -7.31
N ALA A 31 9.42 -2.90 -7.94
CA ALA A 31 9.21 -3.14 -9.37
C ALA A 31 7.75 -3.49 -9.71
N ASP A 32 7.12 -4.36 -8.91
CA ASP A 32 5.71 -4.72 -9.09
C ASP A 32 4.79 -3.51 -8.86
N ILE A 33 5.05 -2.72 -7.83
CA ILE A 33 4.30 -1.49 -7.54
C ILE A 33 4.45 -0.49 -8.68
N THR A 34 5.67 -0.29 -9.21
CA THR A 34 5.92 0.65 -10.31
C THR A 34 5.13 0.25 -11.56
N ALA A 35 5.01 -1.06 -11.82
CA ALA A 35 4.19 -1.57 -12.92
C ALA A 35 2.69 -1.26 -12.70
N LEU A 36 2.17 -1.48 -11.48
CA LEU A 36 0.79 -1.13 -11.12
C LEU A 36 0.52 0.37 -11.27
N GLN A 37 1.43 1.22 -10.80
CA GLN A 37 1.35 2.68 -10.89
C GLN A 37 1.27 3.17 -12.33
N THR A 38 2.19 2.67 -13.17
CA THR A 38 2.29 3.07 -14.57
C THR A 38 1.01 2.71 -15.32
N GLU A 39 0.50 1.50 -15.10
CA GLU A 39 -0.72 1.05 -15.76
C GLU A 39 -1.97 1.73 -15.22
N TRP A 40 -2.06 1.96 -13.91
CA TRP A 40 -3.14 2.75 -13.31
C TRP A 40 -3.20 4.15 -13.92
N ALA A 41 -2.05 4.83 -14.09
CA ALA A 41 -1.98 6.15 -14.70
C ALA A 41 -2.42 6.12 -16.17
N HIS A 42 -1.96 5.14 -16.95
CA HIS A 42 -2.40 4.94 -18.32
C HIS A 42 -3.92 4.78 -18.42
N ILE A 43 -4.51 3.92 -17.58
CA ILE A 43 -5.96 3.67 -17.61
C ILE A 43 -6.74 4.93 -17.21
N ASN A 44 -6.33 5.67 -16.18
CA ASN A 44 -7.06 6.85 -15.72
C ASN A 44 -6.95 8.05 -16.67
N TYR A 45 -5.81 8.26 -17.32
CA TYR A 45 -5.52 9.51 -18.02
C TYR A 45 -5.47 9.37 -19.55
N GLU A 46 -5.19 8.18 -20.07
CA GLU A 46 -4.96 7.97 -21.51
C GLU A 46 -6.11 7.22 -22.19
N VAL A 47 -6.67 6.19 -21.55
CA VAL A 47 -7.79 5.41 -22.10
C VAL A 47 -9.07 6.26 -22.12
N ARG A 48 -9.69 6.41 -23.30
CA ARG A 48 -10.85 7.29 -23.51
C ARG A 48 -12.18 6.56 -23.64
N ASP A 49 -12.16 5.32 -24.07
CA ASP A 49 -13.36 4.49 -24.12
C ASP A 49 -13.69 3.97 -22.72
N GLN A 50 -14.89 4.25 -22.22
CA GLN A 50 -15.29 3.94 -20.85
C GLN A 50 -15.37 2.44 -20.59
N SER A 51 -15.84 1.65 -21.56
CA SER A 51 -15.93 0.20 -21.43
C SER A 51 -14.52 -0.40 -21.36
N ALA A 52 -13.62 0.02 -22.25
CA ALA A 52 -12.24 -0.42 -22.24
C ALA A 52 -11.51 0.04 -20.97
N GLN A 53 -11.79 1.24 -20.47
CA GLN A 53 -11.24 1.75 -19.23
C GLN A 53 -11.67 0.87 -18.03
N GLU A 54 -12.96 0.54 -17.93
CA GLU A 54 -13.48 -0.35 -16.89
C GLU A 54 -12.87 -1.76 -16.97
N ASP A 55 -12.82 -2.37 -18.16
CA ASP A 55 -12.29 -3.72 -18.37
C ASP A 55 -10.80 -3.80 -18.03
N GLN A 56 -10.01 -2.80 -18.43
CA GLN A 56 -8.59 -2.74 -18.10
C GLN A 56 -8.37 -2.50 -16.61
N MET A 57 -9.15 -1.62 -15.98
CA MET A 57 -9.05 -1.38 -14.54
C MET A 57 -9.41 -2.63 -13.74
N LYS A 58 -10.41 -3.41 -14.19
CA LYS A 58 -10.71 -4.72 -13.60
C LYS A 58 -9.51 -5.67 -13.68
N ALA A 59 -8.89 -5.79 -14.85
CA ALA A 59 -7.72 -6.65 -15.03
C ALA A 59 -6.54 -6.19 -14.16
N LEU A 60 -6.37 -4.87 -13.99
CA LEU A 60 -5.36 -4.29 -13.11
C LEU A 60 -5.65 -4.61 -11.63
N ALA A 61 -6.91 -4.56 -11.20
CA ALA A 61 -7.30 -4.96 -9.84
C ALA A 61 -6.96 -6.44 -9.56
N ASP A 62 -7.21 -7.34 -10.51
CA ASP A 62 -6.86 -8.77 -10.39
C ASP A 62 -5.32 -8.97 -10.27
N ARG A 63 -4.52 -8.17 -11.00
CA ARG A 63 -3.05 -8.18 -10.86
C ARG A 63 -2.60 -7.59 -9.53
N ALA A 64 -3.20 -6.49 -9.08
CA ALA A 64 -2.85 -5.87 -7.81
C ALA A 64 -3.07 -6.84 -6.62
N ALA A 65 -4.17 -7.59 -6.62
CA ALA A 65 -4.42 -8.65 -5.64
C ALA A 65 -3.31 -9.73 -5.63
N THR A 66 -2.81 -10.10 -6.82
CA THR A 66 -1.69 -11.05 -6.95
C THR A 66 -0.39 -10.47 -6.36
N VAL A 67 -0.12 -9.18 -6.58
CA VAL A 67 1.03 -8.48 -5.98
C VAL A 67 0.88 -8.43 -4.46
N THR A 68 -0.26 -8.00 -3.93
CA THR A 68 -0.51 -8.00 -2.48
C THR A 68 -0.31 -9.38 -1.85
N ALA A 69 -0.78 -10.46 -2.50
CA ALA A 69 -0.60 -11.82 -2.01
C ALA A 69 0.88 -12.27 -1.96
N ARG A 70 1.75 -11.72 -2.82
CA ARG A 70 3.20 -11.97 -2.82
C ARG A 70 3.91 -11.27 -1.67
N TYR A 71 3.33 -10.18 -1.17
CA TYR A 71 3.92 -9.31 -0.14
C TYR A 71 2.92 -9.07 1.02
N PRO A 72 2.46 -10.14 1.71
CA PRO A 72 1.33 -10.03 2.64
C PRO A 72 1.61 -9.12 3.85
N ASP A 73 2.87 -9.02 4.26
CA ASP A 73 3.32 -8.26 5.44
C ASP A 73 3.84 -6.87 5.09
N GLN A 74 3.55 -6.35 3.89
CA GLN A 74 3.98 -5.03 3.46
C GLN A 74 2.79 -4.11 3.15
N ALA A 75 2.86 -2.88 3.67
CA ALA A 75 1.81 -1.88 3.47
C ALA A 75 1.69 -1.39 2.00
N PRO A 76 2.78 -1.07 1.27
CA PRO A 76 2.66 -0.43 -0.04
C PRO A 76 1.85 -1.22 -1.10
N PRO A 77 1.98 -2.55 -1.23
CA PRO A 77 1.12 -3.34 -2.13
C PRO A 77 -0.37 -3.23 -1.81
N LYS A 78 -0.72 -3.30 -0.52
CA LYS A 78 -2.11 -3.15 -0.05
C LYS A 78 -2.67 -1.76 -0.34
N ILE A 79 -1.86 -0.72 -0.16
CA ILE A 79 -2.23 0.67 -0.47
C ILE A 79 -2.55 0.81 -1.96
N TRP A 80 -1.67 0.31 -2.84
CA TRP A 80 -1.90 0.38 -4.29
C TRP A 80 -3.11 -0.43 -4.75
N GLU A 81 -3.30 -1.64 -4.22
CA GLU A 81 -4.53 -2.40 -4.50
C GLU A 81 -5.78 -1.63 -4.05
N ALA A 82 -5.76 -1.00 -2.88
CA ALA A 82 -6.89 -0.20 -2.41
C ALA A 82 -7.17 1.02 -3.30
N ILE A 83 -6.13 1.73 -3.77
CA ILE A 83 -6.26 2.85 -4.72
C ILE A 83 -6.90 2.35 -6.03
N ILE A 84 -6.39 1.25 -6.59
CA ILE A 84 -6.89 0.63 -7.83
C ILE A 84 -8.35 0.21 -7.67
N LEU A 85 -8.71 -0.45 -6.56
CA LEU A 85 -10.08 -0.85 -6.27
C LEU A 85 -11.02 0.36 -6.11
N SER A 86 -10.53 1.46 -5.53
CA SER A 86 -11.29 2.70 -5.37
C SER A 86 -11.56 3.37 -6.72
N SER A 87 -10.54 3.45 -7.60
CA SER A 87 -10.70 3.91 -8.98
C SER A 87 -11.67 3.01 -9.76
N TYR A 88 -11.53 1.69 -9.63
CA TYR A 88 -12.42 0.74 -10.29
C TYR A 88 -13.87 0.90 -9.84
N ALA A 89 -14.09 1.12 -8.54
CA ALA A 89 -15.42 1.38 -8.02
C ALA A 89 -16.07 2.64 -8.63
N GLY A 90 -15.29 3.71 -8.81
CA GLY A 90 -15.74 4.94 -9.47
C GLY A 90 -16.13 4.73 -10.93
N MET A 91 -15.38 3.91 -11.66
CA MET A 91 -15.68 3.56 -13.06
C MET A 91 -16.91 2.67 -13.19
N LYS A 92 -17.00 1.62 -12.36
CA LYS A 92 -18.07 0.61 -12.39
C LYS A 92 -19.43 1.14 -11.94
N GLY A 93 -19.43 1.97 -10.88
CA GLY A 93 -20.64 2.45 -10.23
C GLY A 93 -21.56 1.34 -9.68
N GLY A 94 -22.78 1.74 -9.30
CA GLY A 94 -23.84 0.84 -8.87
C GLY A 94 -23.49 -0.07 -7.68
N ILE A 95 -24.19 -1.21 -7.59
CA ILE A 95 -24.02 -2.18 -6.48
C ILE A 95 -22.64 -2.84 -6.53
N GLY A 96 -22.05 -2.99 -7.73
CA GLY A 96 -20.72 -3.57 -7.91
C GLY A 96 -19.61 -2.73 -7.28
N ALA A 97 -19.74 -1.41 -7.27
CA ALA A 97 -18.78 -0.50 -6.65
C ALA A 97 -18.67 -0.68 -5.13
N LEU A 98 -19.78 -1.00 -4.45
CA LEU A 98 -19.81 -1.08 -2.99
C LEU A 98 -18.92 -2.19 -2.43
N GLY A 99 -18.84 -3.33 -3.11
CA GLY A 99 -17.94 -4.43 -2.72
C GLY A 99 -16.48 -4.03 -2.84
N LEU A 100 -16.13 -3.31 -3.92
CA LEU A 100 -14.77 -2.86 -4.20
C LEU A 100 -14.28 -1.86 -3.14
N VAL A 101 -15.07 -0.83 -2.81
CA VAL A 101 -14.68 0.15 -1.77
C VAL A 101 -14.61 -0.45 -0.37
N LYS A 102 -15.43 -1.47 -0.07
CA LYS A 102 -15.34 -2.21 1.20
C LYS A 102 -14.03 -3.00 1.28
N HIS A 103 -13.62 -3.62 0.18
CA HIS A 103 -12.34 -4.32 0.11
C HIS A 103 -11.15 -3.36 0.20
N ALA A 104 -11.19 -2.25 -0.54
CA ALA A 104 -10.18 -1.17 -0.45
C ALA A 104 -10.01 -0.67 0.99
N ARG A 105 -11.13 -0.38 1.68
CA ARG A 105 -11.11 0.01 3.09
C ARG A 105 -10.44 -1.04 3.97
N GLN A 106 -10.71 -2.33 3.76
CA GLN A 106 -10.09 -3.39 4.56
C GLN A 106 -8.58 -3.44 4.35
N LEU A 107 -8.12 -3.38 3.10
CA LEU A 107 -6.70 -3.36 2.76
C LEU A 107 -5.97 -2.17 3.41
N LEU A 108 -6.58 -0.98 3.41
CA LEU A 108 -6.02 0.20 4.05
C LEU A 108 -5.92 0.06 5.57
N LEU A 109 -6.94 -0.52 6.22
CA LEU A 109 -6.92 -0.80 7.66
C LEU A 109 -5.91 -1.90 8.04
N GLU A 110 -5.60 -2.82 7.13
CA GLU A 110 -4.51 -3.79 7.30
C GLU A 110 -3.15 -3.11 7.10
N ALA A 111 -3.00 -2.29 6.06
CA ALA A 111 -1.79 -1.52 5.79
C ALA A 111 -1.44 -0.57 6.95
N GLU A 112 -2.44 0.09 7.54
CA GLU A 112 -2.30 0.97 8.71
C GLU A 112 -1.66 0.24 9.90
N LYS A 113 -1.97 -1.04 10.10
CA LYS A 113 -1.38 -1.86 11.17
C LYS A 113 0.05 -2.28 10.89
N ILE A 114 0.45 -2.34 9.61
CA ILE A 114 1.79 -2.74 9.18
C ILE A 114 2.72 -1.53 9.24
N ASP A 115 2.37 -0.46 8.54
CA ASP A 115 3.08 0.81 8.53
C ASP A 115 2.11 1.94 8.20
N ALA A 116 1.67 2.64 9.24
CA ALA A 116 0.75 3.76 9.16
C ALA A 116 1.31 4.98 8.41
N THR A 117 2.62 5.06 8.22
CA THR A 117 3.31 6.19 7.55
C THR A 117 3.72 5.88 6.13
N ALA A 118 3.50 4.64 5.66
CA ALA A 118 3.84 4.20 4.32
C ALA A 118 3.29 5.15 3.25
N MET A 119 4.13 5.43 2.25
CA MET A 119 3.81 6.31 1.13
C MET A 119 3.31 7.69 1.59
N ASP A 120 4.04 8.32 2.52
CA ASP A 120 3.75 9.66 3.05
C ASP A 120 2.32 9.80 3.59
N GLY A 121 1.84 8.77 4.28
CA GLY A 121 0.50 8.74 4.87
C GLY A 121 -0.64 8.58 3.87
N SER A 122 -0.37 8.08 2.65
CA SER A 122 -1.38 7.83 1.61
C SER A 122 -2.59 7.01 2.11
N ILE A 123 -2.37 6.11 3.08
CA ILE A 123 -3.44 5.37 3.76
C ILE A 123 -4.55 6.30 4.25
N TYR A 124 -4.19 7.38 4.93
CA TYR A 124 -5.14 8.31 5.53
C TYR A 124 -5.83 9.18 4.48
N THR A 125 -5.12 9.56 3.43
CA THR A 125 -5.73 10.26 2.28
C THR A 125 -6.81 9.40 1.64
N THR A 126 -6.51 8.13 1.34
CA THR A 126 -7.46 7.23 0.68
C THR A 126 -8.60 6.79 1.60
N LEU A 127 -8.33 6.54 2.89
CA LEU A 127 -9.42 6.30 3.85
C LEU A 127 -10.32 7.52 3.97
N GLY A 128 -9.71 8.70 4.09
CA GLY A 128 -10.39 9.98 4.12
C GLY A 128 -11.37 10.14 2.96
N SER A 129 -10.88 9.98 1.73
CA SER A 129 -11.70 10.08 0.52
C SER A 129 -12.83 9.07 0.48
N LEU A 130 -12.54 7.80 0.77
CA LEU A 130 -13.57 6.75 0.81
C LEU A 130 -14.67 7.06 1.83
N TYR A 131 -14.34 7.60 3.00
CA TYR A 131 -15.35 7.87 4.03
C TYR A 131 -16.31 8.99 3.67
N TYR A 132 -15.95 9.98 2.83
CA TYR A 132 -16.92 11.00 2.43
C TYR A 132 -17.58 10.71 1.07
N GLN A 133 -16.91 9.95 0.19
CA GLN A 133 -17.45 9.62 -1.14
C GLN A 133 -18.39 8.41 -1.14
N VAL A 134 -18.23 7.47 -0.20
CA VAL A 134 -19.07 6.27 -0.13
C VAL A 134 -20.37 6.58 0.64
N PRO A 135 -21.54 6.03 0.22
CA PRO A 135 -22.78 6.19 0.98
C PRO A 135 -22.68 5.73 2.44
N GLY A 136 -23.42 6.41 3.32
CA GLY A 136 -23.54 6.04 4.72
C GLY A 136 -24.33 4.74 4.96
N TRP A 137 -24.52 4.42 6.24
CA TRP A 137 -25.36 3.30 6.68
C TRP A 137 -26.82 3.49 6.22
N PRO A 138 -27.53 2.42 5.78
CA PRO A 138 -27.16 1.00 5.81
C PRO A 138 -26.42 0.48 4.57
N LEU A 139 -26.26 1.30 3.52
CA LEU A 139 -25.70 0.85 2.25
C LEU A 139 -24.18 0.68 2.34
N GLY A 140 -23.48 1.69 2.83
CA GLY A 140 -22.03 1.71 2.93
C GLY A 140 -21.52 2.09 4.32
N PHE A 141 -20.31 2.60 4.34
CA PHE A 141 -19.58 2.97 5.55
C PHE A 141 -19.28 4.47 5.64
N GLY A 142 -19.85 5.27 4.73
CA GLY A 142 -19.66 6.71 4.67
C GLY A 142 -19.85 7.39 6.02
N ASN A 143 -18.92 8.27 6.37
CA ASN A 143 -18.89 9.03 7.61
C ASN A 143 -17.96 10.25 7.47
N HIS A 144 -18.54 11.43 7.22
CA HIS A 144 -17.78 12.68 7.01
C HIS A 144 -16.92 13.06 8.23
N ARG A 145 -17.34 12.76 9.46
CA ARG A 145 -16.51 13.00 10.65
C ARG A 145 -15.24 12.14 10.65
N LYS A 146 -15.35 10.87 10.24
CA LYS A 146 -14.18 10.00 10.07
C LYS A 146 -13.32 10.47 8.89
N ALA A 147 -13.94 10.86 7.79
CA ALA A 147 -13.23 11.41 6.63
C ALA A 147 -12.36 12.60 7.03
N ARG A 148 -12.94 13.57 7.75
CA ARG A 148 -12.24 14.74 8.28
C ARG A 148 -11.03 14.36 9.13
N ALA A 149 -11.23 13.47 10.11
CA ALA A 149 -10.16 13.03 11.00
C ALA A 149 -8.99 12.39 10.22
N TYR A 150 -9.29 11.54 9.24
CA TYR A 150 -8.27 10.93 8.40
C TYR A 150 -7.54 11.95 7.51
N LEU A 151 -8.26 12.87 6.87
CA LEU A 151 -7.64 13.88 6.00
C LEU A 151 -6.82 14.91 6.79
N GLU A 152 -7.23 15.28 8.00
CA GLU A 152 -6.41 16.11 8.90
C GLU A 152 -5.11 15.40 9.27
N GLN A 153 -5.17 14.09 9.57
CA GLN A 153 -3.98 13.29 9.84
C GLN A 153 -3.07 13.15 8.61
N ALA A 154 -3.65 12.95 7.42
CA ALA A 154 -2.91 12.90 6.16
C ALA A 154 -2.16 14.21 5.89
N ARG A 155 -2.81 15.37 6.11
CA ARG A 155 -2.19 16.69 5.98
C ARG A 155 -1.11 16.95 7.02
N ALA A 156 -1.24 16.41 8.24
CA ALA A 156 -0.20 16.52 9.24
C ALA A 156 1.07 15.74 8.85
N LEU A 157 0.92 14.60 8.19
CA LEU A 157 2.03 13.77 7.71
C LEU A 157 2.65 14.29 6.41
N ASN A 158 1.82 14.81 5.50
CA ASN A 158 2.23 15.30 4.19
C ASN A 158 1.61 16.68 3.91
N PRO A 159 2.10 17.75 4.56
CA PRO A 159 1.48 19.07 4.52
C PRO A 159 1.55 19.75 3.14
N ASP A 160 2.56 19.42 2.34
CA ASP A 160 2.76 19.96 0.99
C ASP A 160 2.23 19.02 -0.11
N GLY A 161 1.65 17.88 0.28
CA GLY A 161 1.12 16.88 -0.65
C GLY A 161 -0.13 17.38 -1.38
N ILE A 162 -0.20 17.13 -2.69
CA ILE A 162 -1.36 17.52 -3.51
C ILE A 162 -2.61 16.79 -3.02
N ASP A 163 -2.56 15.45 -2.95
CA ASP A 163 -3.72 14.63 -2.62
C ASP A 163 -4.37 14.96 -1.26
N PRO A 164 -3.64 14.99 -0.11
CA PRO A 164 -4.28 15.27 1.18
C PRO A 164 -4.88 16.67 1.25
N ASN A 165 -4.28 17.66 0.59
CA ASN A 165 -4.84 19.02 0.55
C ASN A 165 -6.04 19.13 -0.41
N TYR A 166 -5.97 18.48 -1.57
CA TYR A 166 -7.07 18.41 -2.53
C TYR A 166 -8.31 17.74 -1.90
N PHE A 167 -8.16 16.53 -1.37
CA PHE A 167 -9.28 15.79 -0.80
C PHE A 167 -9.83 16.42 0.48
N TYR A 168 -9.01 17.12 1.27
CA TYR A 168 -9.52 17.92 2.38
C TYR A 168 -10.37 19.09 1.90
N GLY A 169 -9.93 19.80 0.84
CA GLY A 169 -10.72 20.86 0.23
C GLY A 169 -12.04 20.33 -0.35
N ASP A 170 -11.99 19.20 -1.04
CA ASP A 170 -13.18 18.53 -1.61
C ASP A 170 -14.19 18.16 -0.52
N LEU A 171 -13.73 17.58 0.59
CA LEU A 171 -14.58 17.33 1.77
C LEU A 171 -15.25 18.60 2.30
N LEU A 172 -14.53 19.73 2.36
CA LEU A 172 -15.10 20.99 2.85
C LEU A 172 -16.20 21.53 1.93
N ILE A 173 -16.13 21.24 0.62
CA ILE A 173 -17.18 21.60 -0.34
C ILE A 173 -18.42 20.73 -0.12
N GLU A 174 -18.24 19.42 0.06
CA GLU A 174 -19.35 18.48 0.30
C GLU A 174 -20.04 18.70 1.65
N ASP A 175 -19.34 19.26 2.65
CA ASP A 175 -19.90 19.59 3.97
C ASP A 175 -20.65 20.95 4.02
N GLY A 176 -20.58 21.77 2.95
CA GLY A 176 -21.10 23.15 2.89
C GLY A 176 -22.39 23.33 2.11
#